data_AF-A0A1W9LBS9-F1
#
_entry.id   AF-A0A1W9LBS9-F1
#
_cell.length_a   1.000
_cell.length_b   1.000
_cell.length_c   1.000
_cell.angle_alpha   90.00
_cell.angle_beta   90.00
_cell.angle_gamma   90.00
#
_symmetry.space_group_name_H-M   'P 1'
#
loop_
_entity.id
_entity.type
_entity.pdbx_description
1 polymer ?
#
loop_
_entity_poly.entity_id
_entity_poly.type
_entity_poly.pdbx_seq_one_letter_code
_entity_poly.pdbx_strand_id
1 'polypeptide(L)'
;MPKKLKDIKEAQNENQVIKMVRDSAHQIWLAGLGAFAKAQEKGNETFEALVKEGEAVEARTKKVTEDNIEEAKNKTTGTWDKLEQVFEDRVSRTLNQLGVPTRNDIQELASRVEELSKSVKELTKFNESTAASTEKPSST
;
A
#
# COMPACT_ATOMS: atom_id res chain seq x y z
N MET A 1 -13.77 -31.68 3.11
CA MET A 1 -14.51 -30.39 3.20
C MET A 1 -14.21 -29.49 4.42
N PRO A 2 -13.08 -29.60 5.18
CA PRO A 2 -12.89 -28.78 6.39
C PRO A 2 -12.27 -27.38 6.16
N LYS A 3 -11.67 -27.10 5.00
CA LYS A 3 -11.00 -25.80 4.74
C LYS A 3 -12.01 -24.64 4.62
N LYS A 4 -13.09 -24.85 3.86
CA LYS A 4 -14.17 -23.87 3.64
C LYS A 4 -14.85 -23.39 4.94
N LEU A 5 -14.90 -24.23 5.98
CA LEU A 5 -15.47 -23.83 7.28
C LEU A 5 -14.52 -22.97 8.12
N LYS A 6 -13.21 -23.07 7.92
CA LYS A 6 -12.22 -22.23 8.60
C LYS A 6 -12.19 -20.84 8.00
N ASP A 7 -12.14 -20.76 6.67
CA ASP A 7 -12.10 -19.48 5.93
C ASP A 7 -13.33 -18.60 6.22
N ILE A 8 -14.52 -19.21 6.37
CA ILE A 8 -15.76 -18.48 6.72
C ILE A 8 -15.73 -17.99 8.17
N LYS A 9 -15.17 -18.79 9.10
CA LYS A 9 -15.04 -18.37 10.51
C LYS A 9 -14.00 -17.25 10.69
N GLU A 10 -12.89 -17.29 9.96
CA GLU A 10 -11.90 -16.21 9.94
C GLU A 10 -12.48 -14.92 9.36
N ALA A 11 -13.18 -14.98 8.21
CA ALA A 11 -13.82 -13.81 7.61
C ALA A 11 -14.94 -13.21 8.50
N GLN A 12 -15.67 -14.05 9.26
CA GLN A 12 -16.64 -13.56 10.23
C GLN A 12 -15.98 -12.93 11.45
N ASN A 13 -14.87 -13.47 11.91
CA ASN A 13 -14.11 -12.92 13.04
C ASN A 13 -13.46 -11.57 12.66
N GLU A 14 -12.88 -11.44 11.47
CA GLU A 14 -12.35 -10.17 10.96
C GLU A 14 -13.43 -9.08 10.86
N ASN A 15 -14.62 -9.43 10.35
CA ASN A 15 -15.73 -8.48 10.24
C ASN A 15 -16.25 -8.04 11.63
N GLN A 16 -16.21 -8.93 12.63
CA GLN A 16 -16.52 -8.58 14.02
C GLN A 16 -15.45 -7.66 14.65
N VAL A 17 -14.16 -7.94 14.41
CA VAL A 17 -13.06 -7.08 14.87
C VAL A 17 -13.13 -5.70 14.22
N ILE A 18 -13.35 -5.61 12.90
CA ILE A 18 -13.50 -4.33 12.18
C ILE A 18 -14.69 -3.52 12.72
N LYS A 19 -15.82 -4.17 13.02
CA LYS A 19 -16.98 -3.50 13.64
C LYS A 19 -16.66 -2.98 15.04
N MET A 20 -16.04 -3.79 15.89
CA MET A 20 -15.65 -3.37 17.24
C MET A 20 -14.67 -2.19 17.23
N VAL A 21 -13.67 -2.22 16.33
CA VAL A 21 -12.71 -1.12 16.17
C VAL A 21 -13.41 0.14 15.67
N ARG A 22 -14.32 0.02 14.69
CA ARG A 22 -15.11 1.16 14.18
C ARG A 22 -16.00 1.76 15.26
N ASP A 23 -16.70 0.94 16.02
CA ASP A 23 -17.61 1.39 17.08
C ASP A 23 -16.82 2.07 18.22
N SER A 24 -15.66 1.51 18.58
CA SER A 24 -14.74 2.11 19.57
C SER A 24 -14.15 3.43 19.09
N ALA A 25 -13.70 3.50 17.83
CA ALA A 25 -13.19 4.72 17.23
C ALA A 25 -14.27 5.81 17.18
N HIS A 26 -15.52 5.44 16.86
CA HIS A 26 -16.65 6.36 16.88
C HIS A 26 -16.95 6.88 18.30
N GLN A 27 -16.88 6.02 19.32
CA GLN A 27 -17.05 6.44 20.71
C GLN A 27 -15.94 7.40 21.19
N ILE A 28 -14.68 7.11 20.85
CA ILE A 28 -13.55 8.01 21.15
C ILE A 28 -13.75 9.36 20.46
N TRP A 29 -14.18 9.37 19.20
CA TRP A 29 -14.47 10.59 18.46
C TRP A 29 -15.59 11.42 19.12
N LEU A 30 -16.71 10.79 19.47
CA LEU A 30 -17.81 11.45 20.17
C LEU A 30 -17.39 11.96 21.56
N ALA A 31 -16.59 11.21 22.28
CA ALA A 31 -16.03 11.62 23.57
C ALA A 31 -15.09 12.84 23.40
N GLY A 32 -14.26 12.86 22.34
CA GLY A 32 -13.43 14.01 21.99
C GLY A 32 -14.24 15.26 21.69
N LEU A 33 -15.30 15.14 20.87
CA LEU A 33 -16.20 16.25 20.56
C LEU A 33 -16.96 16.75 21.80
N GLY A 34 -17.42 15.85 22.68
CA GLY A 34 -18.10 16.21 23.93
C GLY A 34 -17.16 16.87 24.95
N ALA A 35 -15.94 16.36 25.10
CA ALA A 35 -14.92 16.97 25.95
C ALA A 35 -14.52 18.36 25.43
N PHE A 36 -14.38 18.53 24.11
CA PHE A 36 -14.13 19.81 23.47
C PHE A 36 -15.25 20.82 23.74
N ALA A 37 -16.51 20.43 23.53
CA ALA A 37 -17.66 21.29 23.81
C ALA A 37 -17.72 21.71 25.29
N LYS A 38 -17.43 20.79 26.21
CA LYS A 38 -17.40 21.06 27.66
C LYS A 38 -16.22 21.94 28.08
N ALA A 39 -15.09 21.86 27.39
CA ALA A 39 -13.96 22.76 27.58
C ALA A 39 -14.30 24.18 27.08
N GLN A 40 -14.98 24.29 25.94
CA GLN A 40 -15.44 25.57 25.40
C GLN A 40 -16.43 26.27 26.36
N GLU A 41 -17.32 25.52 27.00
CA GLU A 41 -18.25 26.04 28.02
C GLU A 41 -17.53 26.59 29.27
N LYS A 42 -16.37 26.00 29.64
CA LYS A 42 -15.59 26.36 30.82
C LYS A 42 -14.43 27.34 30.56
N GLY A 43 -14.18 27.70 29.31
CA GLY A 43 -13.19 28.71 28.90
C GLY A 43 -11.81 28.17 28.49
N ASN A 44 -11.01 29.06 27.90
CA ASN A 44 -9.76 28.73 27.20
C ASN A 44 -8.69 28.05 28.08
N GLU A 45 -8.64 28.40 29.37
CA GLU A 45 -7.69 27.80 30.33
C GLU A 45 -7.95 26.30 30.57
N THR A 46 -9.23 25.90 30.60
CA THR A 46 -9.60 24.48 30.75
C THR A 46 -9.27 23.69 29.47
N PHE A 47 -9.42 24.33 28.31
CA PHE A 47 -9.01 23.73 27.03
C PHE A 47 -7.49 23.53 26.97
N GLU A 48 -6.69 24.54 27.31
CA GLU A 48 -5.23 24.43 27.33
C GLU A 48 -4.74 23.37 28.32
N ALA A 49 -5.37 23.27 29.50
CA ALA A 49 -5.07 22.21 30.46
C ALA A 49 -5.37 20.80 29.90
N LEU A 50 -6.52 20.62 29.24
CA LEU A 50 -6.90 19.36 28.60
C LEU A 50 -5.99 19.00 27.41
N VAL A 51 -5.55 19.99 26.63
CA VAL A 51 -4.58 19.78 25.54
C VAL A 51 -3.25 19.28 26.10
N LYS A 52 -2.73 19.95 27.14
CA LYS A 52 -1.47 19.57 27.79
C LYS A 52 -1.54 18.17 28.42
N GLU A 53 -2.69 17.80 28.98
CA GLU A 53 -2.93 16.45 29.49
C GLU A 53 -3.00 15.42 28.36
N GLY A 54 -3.63 15.76 27.23
CA GLY A 54 -3.65 14.96 26.00
C GLY A 54 -2.25 14.71 25.43
N GLU A 55 -1.41 15.74 25.33
CA GLU A 55 -0.01 15.63 24.89
C GLU A 55 0.81 14.71 25.81
N ALA A 56 0.59 14.76 27.13
CA ALA A 56 1.25 13.88 28.08
C ALA A 56 0.81 12.41 27.92
N VAL A 57 -0.46 12.17 27.61
CA VAL A 57 -0.99 10.84 27.32
C VAL A 57 -0.47 10.31 25.99
N GLU A 58 -0.40 11.15 24.95
CA GLU A 58 0.17 10.79 23.65
C GLU A 58 1.64 10.43 23.77
N ALA A 59 2.44 11.25 24.45
CA ALA A 59 3.87 10.99 24.66
C ALA A 59 4.11 9.65 25.39
N ARG A 60 3.29 9.34 26.40
CA ARG A 60 3.33 8.04 27.10
C ARG A 60 2.94 6.88 26.19
N THR A 61 1.89 7.07 25.38
CA THR A 61 1.41 6.05 24.44
C THR A 61 2.42 5.78 23.33
N LYS A 62 3.05 6.83 22.79
CA LYS A 62 4.12 6.74 21.78
C LYS A 62 5.32 5.97 22.30
N LYS A 63 5.75 6.24 23.53
CA LYS A 63 6.85 5.51 24.18
C LYS A 63 6.53 4.02 24.35
N VAL A 64 5.34 3.70 24.84
CA VAL A 64 4.89 2.30 24.97
C VAL A 64 4.77 1.62 23.61
N THR A 65 4.33 2.34 22.58
CA THR A 65 4.20 1.81 21.22
C THR A 65 5.56 1.59 20.56
N GLU A 66 6.53 2.48 20.77
CA GLU A 66 7.92 2.33 20.30
C GLU A 66 8.58 1.11 20.95
N ASP A 67 8.42 0.92 22.27
CA ASP A 67 8.92 -0.25 22.99
C ASP A 67 8.28 -1.57 22.48
N ASN A 68 6.97 -1.56 22.20
CA ASN A 68 6.26 -2.72 21.64
C ASN A 68 6.60 -2.98 20.16
N ILE A 69 6.86 -1.92 19.38
CA ILE A 69 7.27 -2.04 17.97
C ILE A 69 8.68 -2.62 17.89
N GLU A 70 9.63 -2.21 18.73
CA GLU A 70 10.96 -2.83 18.77
C GLU A 70 10.91 -4.31 19.17
N GLU A 71 10.06 -4.68 20.13
CA GLU A 71 9.88 -6.09 20.51
C GLU A 71 9.16 -6.91 19.40
N ALA A 72 8.18 -6.32 18.71
CA ALA A 72 7.48 -6.94 17.58
C ALA A 72 8.34 -7.04 16.32
N LYS A 73 9.25 -6.08 16.08
CA LYS A 73 10.20 -6.08 14.96
C LYS A 73 11.20 -7.24 15.08
N ASN A 74 11.56 -7.62 16.31
CA ASN A 74 12.39 -8.80 16.57
C ASN A 74 11.63 -10.13 16.49
N LYS A 75 10.30 -10.14 16.66
CA LYS A 75 9.47 -11.36 16.60
C LYS A 75 8.78 -11.58 15.25
N THR A 76 8.79 -10.61 14.33
CA THR A 76 7.85 -10.65 13.19
C THR A 76 8.34 -9.98 11.89
N THR A 77 9.57 -10.24 11.46
CA THR A 77 10.08 -9.82 10.14
C THR A 77 9.09 -10.14 9.01
N GLY A 78 8.50 -11.34 9.00
CA GLY A 78 7.54 -11.74 7.96
C GLY A 78 6.15 -11.08 8.01
N THR A 79 5.78 -10.39 9.10
CA THR A 79 4.54 -9.57 9.13
C THR A 79 4.83 -8.15 8.69
N TRP A 80 6.03 -7.64 8.98
CA TRP A 80 6.49 -6.36 8.48
C TRP A 80 6.58 -6.35 6.95
N ASP A 81 7.16 -7.39 6.34
CA ASP A 81 7.25 -7.54 4.88
C ASP A 81 5.86 -7.51 4.20
N LYS A 82 4.83 -8.09 4.84
CA LYS A 82 3.46 -8.05 4.32
C LYS A 82 2.82 -6.67 4.42
N LEU A 83 3.12 -5.92 5.49
CA LEU A 83 2.67 -4.53 5.64
C LEU A 83 3.36 -3.62 4.63
N GLU A 84 4.64 -3.86 4.35
CA GLU A 84 5.38 -3.19 3.29
C GLU A 84 4.74 -3.43 1.92
N GLN A 85 4.37 -4.69 1.62
CA GLN A 85 3.65 -5.02 0.38
C GLN A 85 2.29 -4.30 0.26
N VAL A 86 1.50 -4.26 1.35
CA VAL A 86 0.19 -3.58 1.35
C VAL A 86 0.35 -2.06 1.27
N PHE A 87 1.39 -1.50 1.89
CA PHE A 87 1.72 -0.09 1.80
C PHE A 87 2.12 0.28 0.36
N GLU A 88 3.00 -0.52 -0.25
CA GLU A 88 3.42 -0.34 -1.65
C GLU A 88 2.21 -0.40 -2.59
N ASP A 89 1.29 -1.34 -2.40
CA ASP A 89 0.05 -1.43 -3.18
C ASP A 89 -0.83 -0.17 -3.03
N ARG A 90 -0.91 0.38 -1.81
CA ARG A 90 -1.71 1.59 -1.53
C ARG A 90 -1.04 2.85 -2.10
N VAL A 91 0.27 2.97 -2.00
CA VAL A 91 1.05 4.05 -2.58
C VAL A 91 0.98 3.99 -4.10
N SER A 92 1.23 2.83 -4.69
CA SER A 92 1.13 2.58 -6.12
C SER A 92 -0.27 2.92 -6.67
N ARG A 93 -1.34 2.57 -5.96
CA ARG A 93 -2.72 2.92 -6.37
C ARG A 93 -2.96 4.44 -6.36
N THR A 94 -2.41 5.16 -5.38
CA THR A 94 -2.56 6.62 -5.27
C THR A 94 -1.75 7.34 -6.35
N LEU A 95 -0.52 6.87 -6.62
CA LEU A 95 0.33 7.39 -7.69
C LEU A 95 -0.31 7.19 -9.07
N ASN A 96 -0.88 6.00 -9.31
CA ASN A 96 -1.62 5.71 -10.54
C ASN A 96 -2.85 6.61 -10.71
N GLN A 97 -3.57 6.91 -9.62
CA GLN A 97 -4.70 7.83 -9.65
C GLN A 97 -4.28 9.28 -9.98
N LEU A 98 -3.04 9.65 -9.67
CA LEU A 98 -2.42 10.93 -10.03
C LEU A 98 -1.72 10.90 -11.40
N GLY A 99 -1.76 9.77 -12.12
CA GLY A 99 -1.12 9.61 -13.42
C GLY A 99 0.41 9.51 -13.36
N VAL A 100 0.98 9.20 -12.19
CA VAL A 100 2.42 9.03 -11.99
C VAL A 100 2.78 7.55 -12.19
N PRO A 101 3.57 7.20 -13.23
CA PRO A 101 4.00 5.82 -13.47
C PRO A 101 4.88 5.30 -12.34
N THR A 102 4.69 4.04 -11.95
CA THR A 102 5.51 3.40 -10.92
C THR A 102 6.76 2.75 -11.53
N ARG A 103 7.72 2.38 -10.67
CA ARG A 103 8.96 1.70 -11.12
C ARG A 103 8.67 0.37 -11.82
N ASN A 104 7.68 -0.38 -11.35
CA ASN A 104 7.30 -1.67 -11.94
C ASN A 104 6.73 -1.48 -13.36
N ASP A 105 5.91 -0.44 -13.56
CA ASP A 105 5.35 -0.13 -14.88
C ASP A 105 6.43 0.21 -15.90
N ILE A 106 7.45 0.97 -15.47
CA ILE A 106 8.61 1.32 -16.31
C ILE A 106 9.41 0.07 -16.69
N GLN A 107 9.60 -0.84 -15.73
CA GLN A 107 10.36 -2.06 -15.95
C GLN A 107 9.64 -3.03 -16.88
N GLU A 108 8.32 -3.20 -16.70
CA GLU A 108 7.48 -4.00 -17.60
C GLU A 108 7.50 -3.41 -19.02
N LEU A 109 7.38 -2.10 -19.16
CA LEU A 109 7.43 -1.43 -20.46
C LEU A 109 8.80 -1.61 -21.13
N ALA A 110 9.90 -1.50 -20.37
CA ALA A 110 11.24 -1.73 -20.89
C ALA A 110 11.41 -3.15 -21.45
N SER A 111 10.93 -4.17 -20.72
CA SER A 111 10.97 -5.55 -21.20
C SER A 111 10.15 -5.76 -22.48
N ARG A 112 8.94 -5.18 -22.55
CA ARG A 112 8.11 -5.23 -23.76
C ARG A 112 8.79 -4.56 -24.96
N VAL A 113 9.48 -3.44 -24.74
CA VAL A 113 10.23 -2.73 -25.79
C VAL A 113 11.43 -3.55 -26.26
N GLU A 114 12.15 -4.24 -25.38
CA GLU A 114 13.23 -5.15 -25.76
C GLU A 114 12.73 -6.32 -26.62
N GLU A 115 11.59 -6.91 -26.24
CA GLU A 115 10.98 -8.01 -26.99
C GLU A 115 10.52 -7.55 -28.38
N LEU A 116 9.80 -6.42 -28.46
CA LEU A 116 9.44 -5.83 -29.76
C LEU A 116 10.68 -5.50 -30.59
N SER A 117 11.74 -4.97 -29.98
CA SER A 117 12.98 -4.64 -30.67
C SER A 117 13.66 -5.89 -31.27
N LYS A 118 13.54 -7.04 -30.60
CA LYS A 118 14.03 -8.33 -31.13
C LYS A 118 13.17 -8.76 -32.32
N SER A 119 11.84 -8.77 -32.18
CA SER A 119 10.93 -9.16 -33.27
C SER A 119 11.10 -8.27 -34.51
N VAL A 120 11.25 -6.94 -34.33
CA VAL A 120 11.51 -6.02 -35.45
C VAL A 120 12.83 -6.33 -36.13
N LYS A 121 13.91 -6.59 -35.37
CA LYS A 121 15.22 -6.96 -35.92
C LYS A 121 15.18 -8.28 -36.69
N GLU A 122 14.40 -9.26 -36.23
CA GLU A 122 14.22 -10.53 -36.92
C GLU A 122 13.44 -10.34 -38.23
N LEU A 123 12.37 -9.55 -38.21
CA LEU A 123 11.58 -9.24 -39.39
C LEU A 123 12.37 -8.43 -40.43
N THR A 124 13.18 -7.45 -40.01
CA THR A 124 14.04 -6.70 -40.94
C THR A 124 15.12 -7.58 -41.55
N LYS A 125 15.77 -8.46 -40.76
CA LYS A 125 16.75 -9.43 -41.28
C LYS A 125 16.12 -10.42 -42.26
N PHE A 126 14.90 -10.89 -41.97
CA PHE A 126 14.17 -11.76 -42.89
C PHE A 126 13.87 -11.04 -44.20
N ASN A 127 13.43 -9.78 -44.13
CA ASN A 127 13.10 -8.98 -45.30
C ASN A 127 14.35 -8.63 -46.17
N GLU A 128 15.49 -8.36 -45.54
CA GLU A 128 16.78 -8.15 -46.23
C GLU A 128 17.28 -9.44 -46.90
N SER A 129 17.10 -10.59 -46.25
CA SER A 129 17.47 -11.90 -46.82
C SER A 129 16.58 -12.29 -48.01
N THR A 130 15.31 -11.89 -48.01
CA THR A 130 14.41 -12.10 -49.17
C THR A 130 14.71 -11.16 -50.32
N ALA A 131 15.12 -9.90 -50.06
CA ALA A 131 15.51 -8.96 -51.10
C ALA A 131 16.84 -9.32 -51.78
N ALA A 132 17.80 -9.88 -51.04
CA ALA A 132 19.10 -10.31 -51.58
C ALA A 132 19.04 -11.57 -52.46
N SER A 133 17.96 -12.38 -52.38
CA SER A 133 17.78 -13.56 -53.26
C SER A 133 17.14 -13.24 -54.61
N THR A 134 16.55 -12.05 -54.80
CA THR A 134 15.91 -11.65 -56.07
C THR A 134 16.83 -10.88 -57.02
N GLU A 135 18.07 -10.54 -56.63
CA GLU A 135 19.03 -9.79 -57.46
C GLU A 135 20.33 -10.56 -57.77
N LYS A 136 20.26 -11.85 -58.10
CA LYS A 136 21.40 -12.52 -58.77
C LYS A 136 21.13 -12.55 -60.28
N PRO A 137 21.92 -11.85 -61.12
CA PRO A 137 21.69 -11.77 -62.55
C PRO A 137 21.85 -13.15 -63.17
N SER A 138 20.80 -13.60 -63.85
CA SER A 138 20.84 -14.72 -64.78
C SER A 138 21.80 -14.39 -65.92
N SER A 139 22.95 -15.05 -65.95
CA SER A 139 23.76 -15.22 -67.16
C SER A 139 23.07 -16.22 -68.09
N THR A 140 22.70 -15.80 -69.29
CA THR A 140 22.86 -16.50 -70.59
C THR A 140 22.49 -15.50 -71.69
#